data_AF-A0A955TL35-F1
#
_entry.id   AF-A0A955TL35-F1
#
_cell.length_a   1.000
_cell.length_b   1.000
_cell.length_c   1.000
_cell.angle_alpha   90.00
_cell.angle_beta   90.00
_cell.angle_gamma   90.00
#
_symmetry.space_group_name_H-M   'P 1'
#
loop_
_entity.id
_entity.type
_entity.pdbx_description
1 polymer ?
#
loop_
_entity_poly.entity_id
_entity_poly.type
_entity_poly.pdbx_seq_one_letter_code
_entity_poly.pdbx_strand_id
1 'polypeptide(L)'
;MLPAERLEDYRAENEPFPSIRINHHIVIDLFPKKLWEQDISTGQGFRNLNHGCLSLTKKDWEDLHGRLRDHTMAIREGPVQRWGARGSGTSIYVTDPEGNVIEARFYEGNDQAEKWFLGI
;
A
#
# COMPACT_ATOMS: atom_id res chain seq x y z
N MET A 1 9.50 11.74 7.11
CA MET A 1 8.56 10.61 7.23
C MET A 1 7.82 10.75 8.55
N LEU A 2 6.53 10.44 8.57
CA LEU A 2 5.80 10.31 9.83
C LEU A 2 6.30 9.06 10.58
N PRO A 3 6.36 9.09 11.91
CA PRO A 3 6.72 7.90 12.69
C PRO A 3 5.67 6.81 12.50
N ALA A 4 6.11 5.55 12.54
CA ALA A 4 5.19 4.41 12.61
C ALA A 4 4.47 4.43 13.97
N GLU A 5 3.16 4.24 13.97
CA GLU A 5 2.35 4.27 15.19
C GLU A 5 2.59 2.98 15.98
N ARG A 6 3.00 3.10 17.25
CA ARG A 6 3.18 1.98 18.21
C ARG A 6 4.15 0.88 17.77
N LEU A 7 5.08 1.18 16.87
CA LEU A 7 6.03 0.19 16.36
C LEU A 7 6.96 -0.37 17.45
N GLU A 8 7.42 0.47 18.36
CA GLU A 8 8.28 0.04 19.46
C GLU A 8 7.52 -0.83 20.48
N ASP A 9 6.32 -0.41 20.86
CA ASP A 9 5.45 -1.18 21.76
C ASP A 9 5.04 -2.53 21.17
N TYR A 10 4.75 -2.57 19.86
CA TYR A 10 4.50 -3.82 19.14
C TYR A 10 5.73 -4.75 19.18
N ARG A 11 6.93 -4.20 18.93
CA ARG A 11 8.19 -4.99 19.00
C ARG A 11 8.49 -5.47 20.42
N ALA A 12 8.05 -4.74 21.43
CA ALA A 12 8.14 -5.12 22.85
C ALA A 12 6.99 -6.04 23.30
N GLU A 13 6.10 -6.45 22.39
CA GLU A 13 4.93 -7.29 22.66
C GLU A 13 3.88 -6.67 23.60
N ASN A 14 3.96 -5.36 23.86
CA ASN A 14 2.99 -4.63 24.66
C ASN A 14 1.69 -4.35 23.89
N GLU A 15 1.76 -4.36 22.55
CA GLU A 15 0.64 -4.08 21.67
C GLU A 15 0.49 -5.14 20.58
N PRO A 16 -0.74 -5.46 20.14
CA PRO A 16 -0.99 -6.59 19.24
C PRO A 16 -0.58 -6.31 17.78
N PHE A 17 -0.53 -5.04 17.36
CA PHE A 17 -0.18 -4.62 16.01
C PHE A 17 0.26 -3.14 15.96
N PRO A 18 1.11 -2.75 14.99
CA PRO A 18 1.38 -1.35 14.65
C PRO A 18 0.45 -0.84 13.55
N SER A 19 0.40 0.48 13.37
CA SER A 19 -0.38 1.13 12.31
C SER A 19 0.47 2.09 11.48
N ILE A 20 0.13 2.23 10.20
CA ILE A 20 0.68 3.23 9.30
C ILE A 20 -0.36 4.33 9.09
N ARG A 21 0.03 5.58 9.34
CA ARG A 21 -0.80 6.75 9.02
C ARG A 21 -0.43 7.29 7.64
N ILE A 22 -1.39 7.28 6.72
CA ILE A 22 -1.22 7.83 5.36
C ILE A 22 -1.52 9.34 5.38
N ASN A 23 -2.64 9.70 6.00
CA ASN A 23 -3.00 11.09 6.29
C ASN A 23 -3.90 11.14 7.55
N HIS A 24 -4.47 12.30 7.87
CA HIS A 24 -5.30 12.47 9.06
C HIS A 24 -6.54 11.54 9.11
N HIS A 25 -7.04 11.11 7.94
CA HIS A 25 -8.28 10.34 7.82
C HIS A 25 -8.08 8.89 7.40
N ILE A 26 -6.87 8.53 6.94
CA ILE A 26 -6.59 7.21 6.38
C ILE A 26 -5.43 6.57 7.13
N VAL A 27 -5.70 5.40 7.70
CA VAL A 27 -4.76 4.54 8.40
C VAL A 27 -4.80 3.12 7.81
N ILE A 28 -3.69 2.41 7.91
CA ILE A 28 -3.56 0.99 7.57
C ILE A 28 -3.04 0.28 8.81
N ASP A 29 -3.83 -0.64 9.36
CA ASP A 29 -3.43 -1.48 10.50
C ASP A 29 -2.74 -2.75 10.00
N LEU A 30 -1.59 -3.09 10.59
CA LEU A 30 -0.75 -4.21 10.16
C LEU A 30 -0.88 -5.38 11.14
N PHE A 31 -1.96 -6.14 11.04
CA PHE A 31 -2.17 -7.30 11.91
C PHE A 31 -1.22 -8.46 11.56
N PRO A 32 -0.48 -9.01 12.54
CA PRO A 32 0.29 -10.22 12.32
C PRO A 32 -0.63 -11.40 11.98
N LYS A 33 -0.15 -12.28 11.09
CA LYS A 33 -0.91 -13.43 10.54
C LYS A 33 -1.68 -14.24 11.59
N LYS A 34 -1.07 -14.50 12.75
CA LYS A 34 -1.67 -15.23 13.87
C LYS A 34 -3.02 -14.68 14.36
N LEU A 35 -3.31 -13.39 14.12
CA LEU A 35 -4.53 -12.73 14.56
C LEU A 35 -5.68 -12.80 13.55
N TRP A 36 -5.43 -13.22 12.30
CA TRP A 36 -6.46 -13.32 11.25
C TRP A 36 -6.43 -14.64 10.47
N GLU A 37 -5.47 -15.53 10.72
CA GLU A 37 -5.33 -16.78 9.97
C GLU A 37 -6.47 -17.78 10.18
N GLN A 38 -7.11 -17.75 11.36
CA GLN A 38 -8.23 -18.65 11.67
C GLN A 38 -9.44 -18.37 10.80
N ASP A 39 -9.62 -17.10 10.41
CA ASP A 39 -10.71 -16.68 9.53
C ASP A 39 -10.60 -17.35 8.15
N ILE A 40 -9.37 -17.59 7.67
CA ILE A 40 -9.07 -18.19 6.35
C ILE A 40 -9.56 -19.65 6.25
N SER A 41 -9.67 -20.37 7.37
CA SER A 41 -9.96 -21.81 7.40
C SER A 41 -11.38 -22.21 6.93
N THR A 42 -12.29 -21.25 6.76
CA THR A 42 -13.68 -21.48 6.33
C THR A 42 -13.89 -21.56 4.81
N GLY A 43 -12.81 -21.63 4.03
CA GLY A 43 -12.84 -22.17 2.66
C GLY A 43 -13.32 -21.22 1.54
N GLN A 44 -13.67 -19.97 1.83
CA GLN A 44 -13.88 -18.94 0.81
C GLN A 44 -13.08 -17.68 1.18
N GLY A 45 -11.99 -17.46 0.43
CA GLY A 45 -10.90 -16.57 0.79
C GLY A 45 -11.27 -15.08 0.86
N PHE A 46 -10.71 -14.43 1.88
CA PHE A 46 -10.74 -13.00 2.20
C PHE A 46 -10.16 -12.06 1.14
N ARG A 47 -9.83 -12.53 -0.06
CA ARG A 47 -9.27 -11.67 -1.13
C ARG A 47 -10.37 -11.15 -2.04
N ASN A 48 -11.30 -10.38 -1.46
CA ASN A 48 -12.27 -9.60 -2.25
C ASN A 48 -11.64 -8.36 -2.89
N LEU A 49 -10.49 -7.91 -2.36
CA LEU A 49 -9.67 -6.84 -2.94
C LEU A 49 -8.60 -7.44 -3.85
N ASN A 50 -8.50 -6.93 -5.08
CA ASN A 50 -7.48 -7.36 -6.03
C ASN A 50 -6.08 -6.80 -5.68
N HIS A 51 -6.00 -5.51 -5.33
CA HIS A 51 -4.78 -4.82 -4.89
C HIS A 51 -5.13 -3.53 -4.13
N GLY A 52 -4.20 -3.04 -3.31
CA GLY A 52 -4.25 -1.70 -2.71
C GLY A 52 -3.39 -0.71 -3.49
N CYS A 53 -3.96 0.37 -4.00
CA CYS A 53 -3.22 1.38 -4.77
C CYS A 53 -2.92 2.63 -3.92
N LEU A 54 -1.63 2.97 -3.82
CA LEU A 54 -1.15 4.22 -3.22
C LEU A 54 -0.77 5.19 -4.34
N SER A 55 -1.50 6.32 -4.41
CA SER A 55 -1.13 7.43 -5.28
C SER A 55 -0.03 8.26 -4.61
N LEU A 56 1.11 8.37 -5.26
CA LEU A 56 2.28 9.10 -4.79
C LEU A 56 2.57 10.31 -5.68
N THR A 57 3.40 11.22 -5.20
CA THR A 57 4.07 12.18 -6.07
C THR A 57 5.04 11.44 -7.00
N LYS A 58 5.39 12.04 -8.14
CA LYS A 58 6.37 11.44 -9.06
C LYS A 58 7.71 11.18 -8.38
N LYS A 59 8.18 12.14 -7.57
CA LYS A 59 9.44 12.01 -6.83
C LYS A 59 9.39 10.86 -5.82
N ASP A 60 8.36 10.79 -4.98
CA ASP A 60 8.26 9.70 -3.98
C ASP A 60 8.14 8.33 -4.65
N TRP A 61 7.48 8.28 -5.81
CA TRP A 61 7.41 7.06 -6.61
C TRP A 61 8.77 6.66 -7.18
N GLU A 62 9.56 7.62 -7.71
CA GLU A 62 10.91 7.37 -8.23
C GLU A 62 11.86 6.91 -7.11
N ASP A 63 11.79 7.55 -5.94
CA ASP A 63 12.56 7.19 -4.74
C ASP A 63 12.18 5.79 -4.23
N LEU A 64 10.88 5.44 -4.24
CA LEU A 64 10.41 4.09 -3.90
C LEU A 64 10.91 3.06 -4.92
N HIS A 65 10.76 3.35 -6.21
CA HIS A 65 11.18 2.46 -7.29
C HIS A 65 12.68 2.18 -7.24
N GLY A 66 13.51 3.20 -6.98
CA GLY A 66 14.95 3.06 -6.77
C GLY A 66 15.26 2.12 -5.60
N ARG A 67 14.69 2.37 -4.42
CA ARG A 67 14.88 1.53 -3.23
C ARG A 67 14.47 0.08 -3.45
N LEU A 68 13.35 -0.17 -4.14
CA LEU A 68 12.90 -1.54 -4.43
C LEU A 68 13.90 -2.29 -5.31
N ARG A 69 14.49 -1.61 -6.30
CA ARG A 69 15.54 -2.18 -7.16
C ARG A 69 16.82 -2.47 -6.38
N ASP A 70 17.19 -1.61 -5.43
CA ASP A 70 18.40 -1.75 -4.63
C ASP A 70 18.28 -2.84 -3.55
N HIS A 71 17.10 -3.02 -2.96
CA HIS A 71 16.86 -3.98 -1.87
C HIS A 71 16.44 -5.38 -2.34
N THR A 72 16.59 -5.71 -3.64
CA THR A 72 16.26 -7.02 -4.24
C THR A 72 14.78 -7.44 -4.03
N MET A 73 13.89 -6.49 -3.74
CA MET A 73 12.46 -6.79 -3.72
C MET A 73 11.97 -6.94 -5.16
N ALA A 74 11.41 -8.10 -5.48
CA ALA A 74 10.92 -8.38 -6.83
C ALA A 74 9.72 -7.47 -7.15
N ILE A 75 9.92 -6.55 -8.09
CA ILE A 75 8.83 -5.84 -8.75
C ILE A 75 8.07 -6.87 -9.58
N ARG A 76 6.80 -7.10 -9.25
CA ARG A 76 5.94 -8.06 -9.92
C ARG A 76 5.60 -7.61 -11.34
N GLU A 77 5.32 -6.34 -11.49
CA GLU A 77 5.00 -5.72 -12.78
C GLU A 77 5.33 -4.22 -12.76
N GLY A 78 5.73 -3.68 -13.91
CA GLY A 78 5.96 -2.27 -14.12
C GLY A 78 7.45 -1.89 -14.22
N PRO A 79 7.76 -0.63 -14.54
CA PRO A 79 6.83 0.48 -14.75
C PRO A 79 5.88 0.27 -15.94
N VAL A 80 4.58 0.53 -15.77
CA VAL A 80 3.56 0.34 -16.81
C VAL A 80 2.44 1.37 -16.72
N GLN A 81 1.85 1.75 -17.84
CA GLN A 81 0.69 2.66 -17.86
C GLN A 81 -0.58 1.94 -17.41
N ARG A 82 -1.36 2.62 -16.55
CA ARG A 82 -2.66 2.16 -16.05
C ARG A 82 -3.63 3.31 -15.92
N TRP A 83 -4.88 3.07 -16.33
CA TRP A 83 -5.99 3.99 -16.07
C TRP A 83 -6.48 3.84 -14.62
N GLY A 84 -6.90 4.93 -13.99
CA GLY A 84 -7.52 4.91 -12.66
C GLY A 84 -8.29 6.20 -12.37
N ALA A 85 -8.57 6.45 -11.10
CA ALA A 85 -9.46 7.54 -10.68
C ALA A 85 -9.02 8.94 -11.14
N ARG A 86 -7.72 9.14 -11.39
CA ARG A 86 -7.14 10.43 -11.85
C ARG A 86 -6.65 10.38 -13.31
N GLY A 87 -7.15 9.44 -14.11
CA GLY A 87 -6.78 9.27 -15.53
C GLY A 87 -5.67 8.24 -15.75
N SER A 88 -4.79 8.47 -16.73
CA SER A 88 -3.62 7.62 -16.99
C SER A 88 -2.50 7.93 -16.01
N GLY A 89 -1.94 6.90 -15.38
CA GLY A 89 -0.79 7.01 -14.48
C GLY A 89 0.22 5.89 -14.72
N THR A 90 1.42 6.07 -14.19
CA THR A 90 2.50 5.08 -14.24
C THR A 90 2.51 4.29 -12.94
N SER A 91 2.47 2.96 -13.06
CA SER A 91 2.32 2.03 -11.94
C SER A 91 3.49 1.07 -11.85
N ILE A 92 3.84 0.69 -10.63
CA ILE A 92 4.59 -0.53 -10.29
C ILE A 92 3.79 -1.33 -9.27
N TYR A 93 3.94 -2.65 -9.33
CA TYR A 93 3.28 -3.60 -8.46
C TYR A 93 4.32 -4.40 -7.68
N VAL A 94 4.11 -4.54 -6.38
CA VAL A 94 4.89 -5.40 -5.50
C VAL A 94 3.96 -6.36 -4.77
N THR A 95 4.52 -7.45 -4.27
CA THR A 95 3.78 -8.41 -3.43
C THR A 95 4.48 -8.48 -2.08
N ASP A 96 3.72 -8.28 -1.00
CA ASP A 96 4.24 -8.40 0.35
C ASP A 96 4.41 -9.89 0.76
N PRO A 97 5.09 -10.18 1.88
CA PRO A 97 5.29 -11.56 2.33
C PRO A 97 3.99 -12.35 2.58
N GLU A 98 2.89 -11.66 2.90
CA GLU A 98 1.56 -12.23 3.12
C GLU A 98 0.77 -12.47 1.81
N GLY A 99 1.29 -11.99 0.67
CA GLY A 99 0.72 -12.17 -0.66
C GLY A 99 -0.31 -11.12 -1.06
N ASN A 100 -0.34 -9.96 -0.39
CA ASN A 100 -1.10 -8.79 -0.80
C ASN A 100 -0.41 -8.11 -1.98
N VAL A 101 -1.19 -7.66 -2.96
CA VAL A 101 -0.67 -6.88 -4.09
C VAL A 101 -0.80 -5.41 -3.76
N ILE A 102 0.34 -4.71 -3.73
CA ILE A 102 0.40 -3.28 -3.52
C ILE A 102 0.83 -2.61 -4.81
N GLU A 103 0.05 -1.63 -5.24
CA GLU A 103 0.36 -0.78 -6.38
C GLU A 103 0.86 0.58 -5.88
N ALA A 104 2.00 1.03 -6.40
CA ALA A 104 2.41 2.42 -6.29
C ALA A 104 2.22 3.09 -7.65
N ARG A 105 1.46 4.19 -7.66
CA ARG A 105 1.12 4.94 -8.88
C ARG A 105 1.43 6.42 -8.72
N PHE A 106 1.94 7.05 -9.78
CA PHE A 106 1.88 8.50 -9.92
C PHE A 106 1.13 8.89 -11.19
N TYR A 107 0.58 10.11 -11.20
CA TYR A 107 -0.09 10.71 -12.35
C TYR A 107 0.72 11.91 -12.83
N GLU A 108 0.98 12.02 -14.13
CA GLU A 108 1.71 13.17 -14.70
C GLU A 108 0.83 14.44 -14.63
N GLY A 109 1.44 15.57 -14.23
CA GLY A 109 0.81 16.89 -14.32
C GLY A 109 -0.37 17.15 -13.38
N ASN A 110 -0.58 16.35 -12.32
CA ASN A 110 -1.73 16.50 -11.44
C ASN A 110 -1.39 16.29 -9.95
N ASP A 111 -0.66 17.23 -9.36
CA ASP A 111 -0.48 17.31 -7.90
C ASP A 111 -1.74 17.87 -7.19
N GLN A 112 -2.75 18.31 -7.95
CA GLN A 112 -4.01 18.86 -7.44
C GLN A 112 -5.23 18.09 -7.93
N ALA A 113 -5.51 16.94 -7.33
CA ALA A 113 -6.88 16.41 -7.41
C ALA A 113 -7.56 16.65 -6.06
N GLU A 114 -8.35 17.72 -6.01
CA GLU A 114 -9.24 18.01 -4.89
C GLU A 114 -10.56 17.23 -4.95
N LYS A 115 -10.74 16.34 -5.94
CA LYS A 115 -11.94 15.50 -6.01
C LYS A 115 -11.66 14.13 -5.40
N TRP A 116 -11.85 14.04 -4.08
CA TRP A 116 -11.84 12.77 -3.34
C TRP A 116 -13.25 12.41 -2.90
N PHE A 117 -13.49 11.10 -2.88
CA PHE A 117 -14.77 10.41 -2.66
C PHE A 117 -15.77 10.56 -3.80
N LEU A 118 -16.17 9.40 -4.34
CA LEU A 118 -17.37 9.13 -5.12
C LEU A 118 -18.12 10.41 -5.51
N GLY A 119 -17.73 11.03 -6.64
CA GLY A 119 -18.45 12.18 -7.21
C GLY A 119 -19.80 11.76 -7.83
N ILE A 120 -20.51 10.88 -7.14
CA ILE A 120 -21.95 10.64 -7.26
C ILE A 120 -22.66 11.41 -6.16
#